data_AF-A0A3D8S5X0-F1
#
_entry.id   AF-A0A3D8S5X0-F1
#
_cell.length_a   1.000
_cell.length_b   1.000
_cell.length_c   1.000
_cell.angle_alpha   90.00
_cell.angle_beta   90.00
_cell.angle_gamma   90.00
#
_symmetry.space_group_name_H-M   'P 1'
#
loop_
_entity.id
_entity.type
_entity.pdbx_description
1 polymer ?
#
loop_
_entity_poly.entity_id
_entity_poly.type
_entity_poly.pdbx_seq_one_letter_code
_entity_poly.pdbx_strand_id
1 'polypeptide(L)'
;MSRTPFFSLGRWSLPRAERASIGPSQPRQGLALIETPIDEKDGVPPHLYRRSDATPIELFFDLFFVANLSTFTATHEINNVEALGAYIGFLGVIWFTWLQVMMFDIRFARDSLFERICKAMQLGIMVGLASAGTRITTRVRPENVWAFQSLSLMLGGSRLLLSIQYIVSIIFIRKRMSSAAKGLCIIATTLLVSSLVHFGMYFAFGEDSAHSYIWTVWFVLFWIEMWAVIATSCIAPGIGFQETPLNVRMGLLTLIIIGEGVISVTRLVNKTVRPGCWTKWSFVHILGVTTNVYFIWQEYFDLTPTRAMSTFAQQIWAQLHFPFHVALVLLLEGSQILALTLDITLKLQYLTETILFACEEPRPDPRLAIKLLCQTIDDMEIEYSRGATGEQRAIYDILNDLPNHDMCPVNGTIGFTLTRNMFNDLVGNVTSALFSTMRIVPPRSAHVSTMNSSQLLRMYVELLSFVYVYFFIVASVAMLLFAAFGLLARRHDKPLAMAIGVAVRIISGVFLASLTVFAKHFELAYSFMKSPTILYAFTFVLLGVLLVDRLLDHFAGQPSSKNPARRRKAR
;
A
#
# COMPACT_ATOMS: atom_id res chain seq x y z
N MET A 1 -30.09 -3.20 -23.71
CA MET A 1 -29.00 -3.00 -24.69
C MET A 1 -27.90 -3.99 -24.36
N SER A 2 -27.62 -4.88 -25.31
CA SER A 2 -26.80 -6.10 -25.16
C SER A 2 -25.32 -5.78 -24.94
N ARG A 3 -24.73 -6.34 -23.88
CA ARG A 3 -23.27 -6.45 -23.73
C ARG A 3 -22.86 -7.89 -24.05
N THR A 4 -21.91 -8.04 -24.97
CA THR A 4 -21.32 -9.30 -25.42
C THR A 4 -20.29 -9.84 -24.41
N PRO A 5 -20.00 -11.16 -24.46
CA PRO A 5 -19.28 -11.87 -23.40
C PRO A 5 -17.75 -11.88 -23.57
N PHE A 6 -17.11 -12.43 -22.52
CA PHE A 6 -15.71 -12.79 -22.35
C PHE A 6 -14.97 -13.24 -23.63
N PHE A 7 -13.76 -12.69 -23.81
CA PHE A 7 -12.76 -12.94 -24.87
C PHE A 7 -13.08 -12.40 -26.28
N SER A 8 -12.58 -11.19 -26.56
CA SER A 8 -12.34 -10.69 -27.92
C SER A 8 -11.05 -9.86 -27.92
N LEU A 9 -9.96 -10.43 -28.41
CA LEU A 9 -8.78 -9.71 -28.91
C LEU A 9 -9.17 -8.99 -30.21
N GLY A 10 -9.88 -7.88 -30.05
CA GLY A 10 -10.33 -7.01 -31.12
C GLY A 10 -9.55 -5.69 -31.09
N ARG A 11 -8.79 -5.43 -32.14
CA ARG A 11 -8.02 -4.21 -32.39
C ARG A 11 -8.94 -2.98 -32.22
N TRP A 12 -8.72 -2.19 -31.17
CA TRP A 12 -9.42 -0.92 -30.99
C TRP A 12 -8.96 0.06 -32.07
N SER A 13 -9.73 0.19 -33.15
CA SER A 13 -9.64 1.34 -34.04
C SER A 13 -10.18 2.56 -33.31
N LEU A 14 -9.28 3.47 -32.95
CA LEU A 14 -9.61 4.80 -32.42
C LEU A 14 -10.69 5.46 -33.30
N PRO A 15 -11.74 6.07 -32.72
CA PRO A 15 -12.67 6.89 -33.47
C PRO A 15 -11.90 8.04 -34.13
N ARG A 16 -12.01 8.15 -35.45
CA ARG A 16 -11.48 9.25 -36.25
C ARG A 16 -12.09 10.55 -35.71
N ALA A 17 -11.28 11.33 -34.98
CA ALA A 17 -11.63 12.67 -34.56
C ALA A 17 -12.06 13.49 -35.78
N GLU A 18 -13.30 13.96 -35.74
CA GLU A 18 -13.88 14.88 -36.69
C GLU A 18 -13.02 16.15 -36.70
N ARG A 19 -12.42 16.48 -37.86
CA ARG A 19 -11.59 17.68 -38.02
C ARG A 19 -12.47 18.91 -37.79
N ALA A 20 -12.36 19.49 -36.60
CA ALA A 20 -12.73 20.88 -36.40
C ALA A 20 -11.93 21.74 -37.40
N SER A 21 -12.65 22.52 -38.18
CA SER A 21 -12.14 23.48 -39.16
C SER A 21 -11.06 24.37 -38.53
N ILE A 22 -9.86 24.32 -39.11
CA ILE A 22 -8.71 25.14 -38.74
C ILE A 22 -9.05 26.60 -39.07
N GLY A 23 -9.36 27.39 -38.05
CA GLY A 23 -9.29 28.86 -38.09
C GLY A 23 -7.82 29.32 -38.15
N PRO A 24 -7.56 30.58 -38.55
CA PRO A 24 -6.22 31.03 -38.91
C PRO A 24 -5.22 30.88 -37.76
N SER A 25 -4.04 30.40 -38.13
CA SER A 25 -2.84 30.17 -37.33
C SER A 25 -2.67 31.15 -36.16
N GLN A 26 -2.92 30.66 -34.93
CA GLN A 26 -2.41 31.31 -33.72
C GLN A 26 -0.88 31.25 -33.72
N PRO A 27 -0.18 32.36 -33.42
CA PRO A 27 1.27 32.34 -33.29
C PRO A 27 1.65 31.40 -32.14
N ARG A 28 2.77 30.66 -32.29
CA ARG A 28 3.37 29.86 -31.22
C ARG A 28 3.73 30.78 -30.05
N GLN A 29 2.80 30.98 -29.12
CA GLN A 29 3.05 31.72 -27.89
C GLN A 29 4.12 30.96 -27.09
N GLY A 30 5.21 31.66 -26.75
CA GLY A 30 6.19 31.14 -25.79
C GLY A 30 5.54 30.87 -24.43
N LEU A 31 6.18 30.03 -23.62
CA LEU A 31 5.66 29.67 -22.29
C LEU A 31 5.45 30.93 -21.44
N ALA A 32 4.24 31.15 -20.94
CA ALA A 32 3.94 32.30 -20.10
C ALA A 32 4.72 32.24 -18.77
N LEU A 33 5.17 33.41 -18.27
CA LEU A 33 5.87 33.51 -16.98
C LEU A 33 4.95 33.08 -15.83
N ILE A 34 3.72 33.60 -15.82
CA ILE A 34 2.61 33.26 -14.91
C ILE A 34 1.32 33.30 -15.73
N GLU A 35 0.57 32.21 -15.74
CA GLU A 35 -0.69 32.08 -16.49
C GLU A 35 -1.89 32.28 -15.55
N THR A 36 -2.96 32.94 -16.01
CA THR A 36 -4.09 33.25 -15.12
C THR A 36 -4.98 32.01 -14.90
N PRO A 37 -5.50 31.78 -13.68
CA PRO A 37 -6.33 30.61 -13.40
C PRO A 37 -7.80 30.76 -13.82
N ILE A 38 -8.21 31.91 -14.37
CA ILE A 38 -9.59 32.27 -14.71
C ILE A 38 -9.86 31.95 -16.19
N ASP A 39 -10.94 31.25 -16.50
CA ASP A 39 -11.45 31.11 -17.88
C ASP A 39 -12.45 32.24 -18.17
N GLU A 40 -12.11 33.13 -19.09
CA GLU A 40 -12.99 34.22 -19.53
C GLU A 40 -13.64 33.81 -20.86
N LYS A 41 -14.95 33.53 -20.82
CA LYS A 41 -15.79 33.37 -22.01
C LYS A 41 -16.87 34.44 -22.00
N ASP A 42 -17.09 35.07 -23.16
CA ASP A 42 -18.08 36.14 -23.30
C ASP A 42 -19.48 35.66 -22.84
N GLY A 43 -20.07 36.40 -21.89
CA GLY A 43 -21.41 36.14 -21.36
C GLY A 43 -21.52 35.18 -20.16
N VAL A 44 -20.40 34.60 -19.67
CA VAL A 44 -20.38 33.72 -18.49
C VAL A 44 -19.65 34.42 -17.33
N PRO A 45 -20.14 34.34 -16.07
CA PRO A 45 -19.41 34.86 -14.92
C PRO A 45 -18.00 34.22 -14.82
N PRO A 46 -16.99 34.98 -14.35
CA PRO A 46 -15.62 34.49 -14.26
C PRO A 46 -15.58 33.27 -13.34
N HIS A 47 -15.01 32.18 -13.84
CA HIS A 47 -14.87 30.92 -13.12
C HIS A 47 -13.46 30.36 -13.31
N LEU A 48 -13.05 29.48 -12.39
CA LEU A 48 -11.76 28.79 -12.51
C LEU A 48 -11.78 27.88 -13.74
N TYR A 49 -10.67 27.86 -14.48
CA TYR A 49 -10.54 27.03 -15.66
C TYR A 49 -10.70 25.54 -15.29
N ARG A 50 -11.55 24.83 -16.05
CA ARG A 50 -11.96 23.46 -15.74
C ARG A 50 -11.17 22.46 -16.58
N ARG A 51 -10.71 21.39 -15.94
CA ARG A 51 -10.02 20.27 -16.59
C ARG A 51 -10.73 18.96 -16.28
N SER A 52 -10.88 18.12 -17.29
CA SER A 52 -11.39 16.75 -17.13
C SER A 52 -10.32 15.78 -16.64
N ASP A 53 -9.05 16.01 -17.02
CA ASP A 53 -7.97 15.03 -16.89
C ASP A 53 -6.75 15.56 -16.13
N ALA A 54 -5.97 14.63 -15.57
CA ALA A 54 -4.70 14.92 -14.91
C ALA A 54 -3.61 15.28 -15.91
N THR A 55 -2.72 16.21 -15.54
CA THR A 55 -1.58 16.54 -16.42
C THR A 55 -0.40 15.59 -16.21
N PRO A 56 0.48 15.43 -17.21
CA PRO A 56 1.67 14.60 -17.07
C PRO A 56 2.57 15.01 -15.90
N ILE A 57 2.66 16.31 -15.60
CA ILE A 57 3.47 16.82 -14.48
C ILE A 57 2.88 16.48 -13.11
N GLU A 58 1.55 16.49 -13.00
CA GLU A 58 0.85 16.05 -11.79
C GLU A 58 1.03 14.54 -11.57
N LEU A 59 0.93 13.73 -12.64
CA LEU A 59 1.20 12.29 -12.57
C LEU A 59 2.67 11.99 -12.23
N PHE A 60 3.60 12.78 -12.77
CA PHE A 60 5.02 12.65 -12.47
C PHE A 60 5.31 12.92 -10.99
N PHE A 61 4.62 13.87 -10.36
CA PHE A 61 4.70 14.10 -8.92
C PHE A 61 4.18 12.90 -8.10
N ASP A 62 3.10 12.25 -8.55
CA ASP A 62 2.57 11.05 -7.89
C ASP A 62 3.57 9.88 -7.90
N LEU A 63 4.42 9.79 -8.95
CA LEU A 63 5.50 8.79 -9.00
C LEU A 63 6.57 9.04 -7.91
N PHE A 64 6.83 10.28 -7.51
CA PHE A 64 7.74 10.55 -6.41
C PHE A 64 7.14 10.17 -5.06
N PHE A 65 5.83 10.33 -4.89
CA PHE A 65 5.11 9.82 -3.72
C PHE A 65 5.29 8.30 -3.62
N VAL A 66 5.10 7.56 -4.72
CA VAL A 66 5.21 6.10 -4.66
C VAL A 66 6.65 5.62 -4.50
N ALA A 67 7.63 6.32 -5.09
CA ALA A 67 9.04 6.02 -4.89
C ALA A 67 9.49 6.20 -3.43
N ASN A 68 8.95 7.20 -2.72
CA ASN A 68 9.13 7.37 -1.28
C ASN A 68 8.61 6.15 -0.52
N LEU A 69 7.40 5.71 -0.85
CA LEU A 69 6.78 4.54 -0.25
C LEU A 69 7.58 3.26 -0.51
N SER A 70 8.02 3.01 -1.75
CA SER A 70 8.85 1.85 -2.09
C SER A 70 10.16 1.85 -1.31
N THR A 71 10.82 3.01 -1.20
CA THR A 71 12.10 3.13 -0.50
C THR A 71 11.94 2.87 1.00
N PHE A 72 10.88 3.40 1.59
CA PHE A 72 10.58 3.15 2.99
C PHE A 72 10.23 1.68 3.24
N THR A 73 9.39 1.08 2.38
CA THR A 73 9.01 -0.35 2.46
C THR A 73 10.21 -1.27 2.31
N ALA A 74 11.17 -0.93 1.45
CA ALA A 74 12.39 -1.70 1.29
C ALA A 74 13.34 -1.64 2.50
N THR A 75 13.18 -0.66 3.38
CA THR A 75 14.05 -0.42 4.55
C THR A 75 13.40 -0.74 5.89
N HIS A 76 12.08 -0.61 6.00
CA HIS A 76 11.31 -0.85 7.22
C HIS A 76 10.42 -2.06 7.07
N GLU A 77 10.75 -3.10 7.82
CA GLU A 77 9.94 -4.29 7.84
C GLU A 77 8.83 -4.21 8.88
N ILE A 78 7.64 -4.62 8.48
CA ILE A 78 6.47 -4.65 9.35
C ILE A 78 6.52 -5.93 10.19
N ASN A 79 7.40 -5.96 11.19
CA ASN A 79 7.63 -7.12 12.05
C ASN A 79 7.07 -6.97 13.47
N ASN A 80 6.69 -5.76 13.87
CA ASN A 80 6.08 -5.50 15.17
C ASN A 80 5.14 -4.29 15.10
N VAL A 81 4.41 -4.04 16.20
CA VAL A 81 3.44 -2.95 16.31
C VAL A 81 4.11 -1.57 16.19
N GLU A 82 5.34 -1.42 16.69
CA GLU A 82 6.09 -0.17 16.60
C GLU A 82 6.49 0.14 15.14
N ALA A 83 7.00 -0.83 14.40
CA ALA A 83 7.35 -0.71 13.00
C ALA A 83 6.11 -0.45 12.14
N LEU A 84 5.00 -1.12 12.44
CA LEU A 84 3.70 -0.84 11.81
C LEU A 84 3.26 0.61 12.05
N GLY A 85 3.40 1.11 13.29
CA GLY A 85 3.09 2.49 13.64
C GLY A 85 3.98 3.50 12.90
N ALA A 86 5.29 3.24 12.81
CA ALA A 86 6.22 4.06 12.05
C ALA A 86 5.88 4.06 10.55
N TYR A 87 5.48 2.92 9.99
CA TYR A 87 5.05 2.78 8.61
C TYR A 87 3.81 3.61 8.29
N ILE A 88 2.76 3.46 9.10
CA ILE A 88 1.52 4.27 8.96
C ILE A 88 1.84 5.75 9.14
N GLY A 89 2.72 6.09 10.08
CA GLY A 89 3.19 7.45 10.32
C GLY A 89 3.84 8.06 9.07
N PHE A 90 4.87 7.41 8.52
CA PHE A 90 5.56 7.93 7.34
C PHE A 90 4.63 8.02 6.12
N LEU A 91 3.80 6.99 5.89
CA LEU A 91 2.77 7.03 4.84
C LEU A 91 1.84 8.24 5.02
N GLY A 92 1.45 8.55 6.26
CA GLY A 92 0.71 9.78 6.59
C GLY A 92 1.46 11.05 6.18
N VAL A 93 2.74 11.18 6.53
CA VAL A 93 3.57 12.35 6.19
C VAL A 93 3.59 12.61 4.68
N ILE A 94 3.86 11.57 3.88
CA ILE A 94 3.90 11.70 2.42
C ILE A 94 2.50 11.92 1.83
N TRP A 95 1.46 11.28 2.38
CA TRP A 95 0.09 11.36 1.86
C TRP A 95 -0.53 12.72 2.10
N PHE A 96 -0.41 13.28 3.30
CA PHE A 96 -0.93 14.61 3.59
C PHE A 96 -0.16 15.70 2.85
N THR A 97 1.15 15.54 2.68
CA THR A 97 1.94 16.47 1.83
C THR A 97 1.50 16.40 0.37
N TRP A 98 1.32 15.19 -0.17
CA TRP A 98 0.78 15.00 -1.51
C TRP A 98 -0.63 15.59 -1.66
N LEU A 99 -1.52 15.35 -0.69
CA LEU A 99 -2.90 15.85 -0.71
C LEU A 99 -2.92 17.38 -0.82
N GLN A 100 -2.13 18.09 -0.01
CA GLN A 100 -2.10 19.55 -0.02
C GLN A 100 -1.61 20.12 -1.36
N VAL A 101 -0.55 19.52 -1.93
CA VAL A 101 -0.04 19.91 -3.26
C VAL A 101 -1.09 19.61 -4.34
N MET A 102 -1.69 18.43 -4.31
CA MET A 102 -2.70 18.02 -5.28
C MET A 102 -3.95 18.91 -5.24
N MET A 103 -4.44 19.26 -4.04
CA MET A 103 -5.60 20.15 -3.88
C MET A 103 -5.36 21.57 -4.43
N PHE A 104 -4.10 22.04 -4.39
CA PHE A 104 -3.72 23.28 -5.08
C PHE A 104 -3.72 23.07 -6.60
N ASP A 105 -3.05 22.01 -7.08
CA ASP A 105 -2.86 21.77 -8.51
C ASP A 105 -4.16 21.66 -9.29
N ILE A 106 -5.13 20.89 -8.77
CA ILE A 106 -6.39 20.67 -9.48
C ILE A 106 -7.22 21.96 -9.64
N ARG A 107 -6.98 22.98 -8.81
CA ARG A 107 -7.70 24.26 -8.83
C ARG A 107 -6.96 25.36 -9.58
N PHE A 108 -5.65 25.48 -9.37
CA PHE A 108 -4.88 26.66 -9.76
C PHE A 108 -3.69 26.38 -10.66
N ALA A 109 -3.18 25.15 -10.74
CA ALA A 109 -2.01 24.88 -11.57
C ALA A 109 -2.33 25.11 -13.05
N ARG A 110 -1.58 26.03 -13.64
CA ARG A 110 -1.54 26.33 -15.07
C ARG A 110 -0.10 26.23 -15.52
N ASP A 111 0.09 25.71 -16.74
CA ASP A 111 1.43 25.50 -17.28
C ASP A 111 2.12 26.85 -17.48
N SER A 112 3.01 27.19 -16.55
CA SER A 112 3.76 28.45 -16.51
C SER A 112 5.14 28.20 -15.91
N LEU A 113 6.09 29.10 -16.16
CA LEU A 113 7.44 28.94 -15.64
C LEU A 113 7.45 28.92 -14.10
N PHE A 114 6.66 29.79 -13.46
CA PHE A 114 6.53 29.85 -12.01
C PHE A 114 6.03 28.52 -11.42
N GLU A 115 4.96 27.96 -11.97
CA GLU A 115 4.41 26.70 -11.49
C GLU A 115 5.37 25.52 -11.70
N ARG A 116 6.14 25.51 -12.80
CA ARG A 116 7.18 24.50 -13.03
C ARG A 116 8.33 24.58 -12.01
N ILE A 117 8.78 25.79 -11.66
CA ILE A 117 9.82 25.98 -10.63
C ILE A 117 9.29 25.53 -9.26
N CYS A 118 8.08 25.95 -8.88
CA CYS A 118 7.45 25.52 -7.63
C CYS A 118 7.30 24.00 -7.60
N LYS A 119 6.88 23.37 -8.71
CA LYS A 119 6.79 21.91 -8.79
C LYS A 119 8.14 21.23 -8.64
N ALA A 120 9.20 21.75 -9.27
CA ALA A 120 10.56 21.23 -9.13
C ALA A 120 11.05 21.31 -7.67
N MET A 121 10.75 22.40 -6.97
CA MET A 121 11.05 22.53 -5.54
C MET A 121 10.26 21.53 -4.69
N GLN A 122 8.96 21.33 -4.96
CA GLN A 122 8.15 20.30 -4.29
C GLN A 122 8.67 18.88 -4.54
N LEU A 123 9.17 18.59 -5.75
CA LEU A 123 9.83 17.32 -6.06
C LEU A 123 11.12 17.14 -5.25
N GLY A 124 11.94 18.18 -5.14
CA GLY A 124 13.12 18.19 -4.28
C GLY A 124 12.78 17.89 -2.81
N ILE A 125 11.68 18.46 -2.31
CA ILE A 125 11.17 18.17 -0.98
C ILE A 125 10.76 16.70 -0.85
N MET A 126 10.05 16.12 -1.83
CA MET A 126 9.71 14.68 -1.83
C MET A 126 10.95 13.79 -1.80
N VAL A 127 12.04 14.15 -2.48
CA VAL A 127 13.32 13.42 -2.38
C VAL A 127 13.92 13.54 -0.98
N GLY A 128 13.87 14.74 -0.38
CA GLY A 128 14.29 14.97 1.00
C GLY A 128 13.51 14.13 2.02
N LEU A 129 12.19 14.02 1.84
CA LEU A 129 11.34 13.14 2.65
C LEU A 129 11.75 11.67 2.53
N ALA A 130 12.13 11.20 1.34
CA ALA A 130 12.55 9.81 1.14
C ALA A 130 13.81 9.49 1.93
N SER A 131 14.78 10.41 1.91
CA SER A 131 16.05 10.26 2.63
C SER A 131 15.86 10.22 4.14
N ALA A 132 15.22 11.26 4.71
CA ALA A 132 15.01 11.35 6.15
C ALA A 132 13.97 10.34 6.67
N GLY A 133 13.02 9.94 5.82
CA GLY A 133 11.99 8.95 6.11
C GLY A 133 12.56 7.61 6.57
N THR A 134 13.70 7.18 6.01
CA THR A 134 14.35 5.91 6.36
C THR A 134 14.85 5.78 7.81
N ARG A 135 14.70 6.82 8.64
CA ARG A 135 15.09 6.81 10.05
C ARG A 135 13.93 7.12 11.00
N ILE A 136 12.70 7.18 10.50
CA ILE A 136 11.53 7.44 11.34
C ILE A 136 11.23 6.24 12.22
N THR A 137 11.11 6.49 13.51
CA THR A 137 10.67 5.54 14.54
C THR A 137 9.49 6.11 15.31
N THR A 138 8.73 5.29 16.04
CA THR A 138 7.59 5.84 16.84
C THR A 138 8.04 6.71 18.01
N ARG A 139 9.30 6.57 18.42
CA ARG A 139 9.92 7.34 19.48
C ARG A 139 11.10 8.11 18.94
N VAL A 140 11.20 9.38 19.32
CA VAL A 140 12.41 10.19 19.06
C VAL A 140 13.53 9.66 19.95
N ARG A 141 14.63 9.28 19.32
CA ARG A 141 15.86 8.81 19.96
C ARG A 141 17.02 9.70 19.51
N PRO A 142 18.08 9.87 20.31
CA PRO A 142 19.22 10.73 19.98
C PRO A 142 19.82 10.41 18.60
N GLU A 143 19.84 9.14 18.21
CA GLU A 143 20.32 8.65 16.91
C GLU A 143 19.49 9.12 15.69
N ASN A 144 18.21 9.42 15.89
CA ASN A 144 17.26 9.75 14.81
C ASN A 144 16.79 11.21 14.84
N VAL A 145 17.23 12.02 15.81
CA VAL A 145 16.79 13.44 15.97
C VAL A 145 16.94 14.23 14.68
N TRP A 146 18.08 14.08 14.01
CA TRP A 146 18.38 14.78 12.76
C TRP A 146 17.35 14.47 11.66
N ALA A 147 16.76 13.27 11.65
CA ALA A 147 15.75 12.87 10.68
C ALA A 147 14.42 13.61 10.94
N PHE A 148 13.98 13.68 12.20
CA PHE A 148 12.79 14.44 12.59
C PHE A 148 12.95 15.95 12.34
N GLN A 149 14.13 16.49 12.60
CA GLN A 149 14.49 17.88 12.28
C GLN A 149 14.41 18.14 10.78
N SER A 150 15.03 17.28 9.97
CA SER A 150 15.03 17.39 8.51
C SER A 150 13.62 17.30 7.94
N LEU A 151 12.80 16.35 8.42
CA LEU A 151 11.40 16.22 8.03
C LEU A 151 10.59 17.47 8.37
N SER A 152 10.80 18.06 9.56
CA SER A 152 10.13 19.30 9.95
C SER A 152 10.47 20.47 9.04
N LEU A 153 11.75 20.63 8.68
CA LEU A 153 12.19 21.64 7.72
C LEU A 153 11.56 21.42 6.33
N MET A 154 11.55 20.18 5.85
CA MET A 154 10.96 19.83 4.55
C MET A 154 9.45 20.07 4.52
N LEU A 155 8.74 19.68 5.59
CA LEU A 155 7.30 19.94 5.74
C LEU A 155 7.03 21.45 5.78
N GLY A 156 7.77 22.20 6.60
CA GLY A 156 7.68 23.65 6.69
C GLY A 156 7.94 24.35 5.36
N GLY A 157 8.98 23.93 4.64
CA GLY A 157 9.30 24.42 3.30
C GLY A 157 8.21 24.15 2.27
N SER A 158 7.60 22.95 2.30
CA SER A 158 6.50 22.60 1.40
C SER A 158 5.27 23.48 1.63
N ARG A 159 4.92 23.74 2.90
CA ARG A 159 3.78 24.59 3.27
C ARG A 159 4.04 26.07 2.97
N LEU A 160 5.28 26.53 3.15
CA LEU A 160 5.67 27.89 2.77
C LEU A 160 5.50 28.09 1.27
N LEU A 161 6.00 27.15 0.47
CA LEU A 161 5.90 27.20 -0.98
C LEU A 161 4.45 27.17 -1.46
N LEU A 162 3.61 26.30 -0.87
CA LEU A 162 2.17 26.31 -1.14
C LEU A 162 1.51 27.63 -0.75
N SER A 163 1.84 28.20 0.41
CA SER A 163 1.31 29.49 0.83
C SER A 163 1.65 30.60 -0.18
N ILE A 164 2.89 30.63 -0.69
CA ILE A 164 3.31 31.56 -1.76
C ILE A 164 2.47 31.35 -3.02
N GLN A 165 2.28 30.10 -3.47
CA GLN A 165 1.46 29.79 -4.65
C GLN A 165 0.00 30.22 -4.49
N TYR A 166 -0.59 30.02 -3.31
CA TYR A 166 -1.94 30.52 -3.00
C TYR A 166 -1.97 32.05 -2.98
N ILE A 167 -0.98 32.74 -2.41
CA ILE A 167 -0.89 34.22 -2.41
C ILE A 167 -0.83 34.76 -3.83
N VAL A 168 0.01 34.19 -4.70
CA VAL A 168 0.08 34.58 -6.12
C VAL A 168 -1.28 34.39 -6.78
N SER A 169 -1.93 33.25 -6.58
CA SER A 169 -3.28 32.98 -7.12
C SER A 169 -4.34 33.97 -6.62
N ILE A 170 -4.27 34.37 -5.34
CA ILE A 170 -5.16 35.38 -4.75
C ILE A 170 -5.01 36.73 -5.45
N ILE A 171 -3.77 37.16 -5.78
CA ILE A 171 -3.52 38.45 -6.43
C ILE A 171 -4.27 38.53 -7.78
N PHE A 172 -4.27 37.45 -8.56
CA PHE A 172 -5.00 37.38 -9.83
C PHE A 172 -6.52 37.34 -9.64
N ILE A 173 -7.01 36.57 -8.67
CA ILE A 173 -8.44 36.33 -8.50
C ILE A 173 -9.14 37.47 -7.73
N ARG A 174 -8.42 38.20 -6.87
CA ARG A 174 -8.98 39.23 -5.97
C ARG A 174 -9.83 40.29 -6.66
N LYS A 175 -9.44 40.73 -7.86
CA LYS A 175 -10.17 41.77 -8.60
C LYS A 175 -11.50 41.29 -9.20
N ARG A 176 -11.59 40.00 -9.54
CA ARG A 176 -12.74 39.42 -10.28
C ARG A 176 -13.65 38.57 -9.40
N MET A 177 -13.11 37.83 -8.45
CA MET A 177 -13.86 36.96 -7.54
C MET A 177 -13.48 37.24 -6.07
N SER A 178 -13.91 38.40 -5.55
CA SER A 178 -13.51 38.88 -4.23
C SER A 178 -13.94 37.95 -3.08
N SER A 179 -15.10 37.30 -3.18
CA SER A 179 -15.55 36.30 -2.20
C SER A 179 -14.68 35.06 -2.18
N ALA A 180 -14.24 34.58 -3.35
CA ALA A 180 -13.33 33.46 -3.47
C ALA A 180 -11.95 33.83 -2.89
N ALA A 181 -11.43 35.01 -3.24
CA ALA A 181 -10.15 35.48 -2.73
C ALA A 181 -10.09 35.55 -1.18
N LYS A 182 -11.20 35.90 -0.51
CA LYS A 182 -11.30 35.86 0.96
C LYS A 182 -11.13 34.44 1.51
N GLY A 183 -11.79 33.45 0.91
CA GLY A 183 -11.63 32.05 1.29
C GLY A 183 -10.19 31.55 1.08
N LEU A 184 -9.60 31.85 -0.06
CA LEU A 184 -8.21 31.48 -0.34
C LEU A 184 -7.22 32.14 0.62
N CYS A 185 -7.50 33.36 1.08
CA CYS A 185 -6.67 34.03 2.08
C CYS A 185 -6.63 33.24 3.40
N ILE A 186 -7.76 32.67 3.84
CA ILE A 186 -7.81 31.81 5.04
C ILE A 186 -6.91 30.57 4.84
N ILE A 187 -6.97 29.93 3.67
CA ILE A 187 -6.13 28.77 3.34
C ILE A 187 -4.64 29.17 3.35
N ALA A 188 -4.28 30.25 2.66
CA ALA A 188 -2.91 30.74 2.57
C ALA A 188 -2.31 31.07 3.94
N THR A 189 -3.08 31.74 4.80
CA THR A 189 -2.67 32.06 6.17
C THR A 189 -2.54 30.81 7.02
N THR A 190 -3.47 29.84 6.89
CA THR A 190 -3.38 28.57 7.64
C THR A 190 -2.11 27.79 7.27
N LEU A 191 -1.79 27.71 5.97
CA LEU A 191 -0.55 27.06 5.51
C LEU A 191 0.71 27.83 5.93
N LEU A 192 0.66 29.16 5.97
CA LEU A 192 1.78 29.98 6.45
C LEU A 192 2.03 29.75 7.95
N VAL A 193 0.96 29.76 8.77
CA VAL A 193 1.07 29.47 10.20
C VAL A 193 1.59 28.05 10.42
N SER A 194 1.04 27.07 9.70
CA SER A 194 1.54 25.69 9.76
C SER A 194 3.03 25.59 9.38
N SER A 195 3.47 26.31 8.35
CA SER A 195 4.87 26.38 7.96
C SER A 195 5.77 26.89 9.09
N LEU A 196 5.38 27.98 9.75
CA LEU A 196 6.12 28.55 10.89
C LEU A 196 6.19 27.56 12.06
N VAL A 197 5.09 26.85 12.35
CA VAL A 197 5.10 25.83 13.40
C VAL A 197 6.05 24.68 13.05
N HIS A 198 6.02 24.18 11.81
CA HIS A 198 6.95 23.14 11.37
C HIS A 198 8.42 23.60 11.43
N PHE A 199 8.72 24.86 11.10
CA PHE A 199 10.07 25.40 11.32
C PHE A 199 10.42 25.55 12.80
N GLY A 200 9.47 25.95 13.65
CA GLY A 200 9.67 26.00 15.10
C GLY A 200 9.97 24.62 15.69
N MET A 201 9.34 23.57 15.17
CA MET A 201 9.57 22.19 15.58
C MET A 201 11.02 21.74 15.39
N TYR A 202 11.76 22.29 14.42
CA TYR A 202 13.20 22.03 14.24
C TYR A 202 14.00 22.30 15.53
N PHE A 203 13.71 23.43 16.19
CA PHE A 203 14.35 23.81 17.45
C PHE A 203 13.85 22.95 18.61
N ALA A 204 12.55 22.63 18.64
CA ALA A 204 11.96 21.79 19.69
C ALA A 204 12.53 20.36 19.73
N PHE A 205 13.04 19.83 18.61
CA PHE A 205 13.73 18.54 18.59
C PHE A 205 15.20 18.61 19.07
N GLY A 206 15.78 19.80 19.17
CA GLY A 206 17.20 20.01 19.52
C GLY A 206 17.48 20.21 21.01
N GLU A 207 16.50 20.68 21.79
CA GLU A 207 16.61 20.80 23.25
C GLU A 207 16.26 19.46 23.93
N ASP A 208 16.91 19.18 25.07
CA ASP A 208 16.89 17.92 25.82
C ASP A 208 15.67 17.03 25.54
N SER A 209 15.95 15.85 24.97
CA SER A 209 15.05 14.81 24.43
C SER A 209 13.95 14.24 25.36
N ALA A 210 13.32 15.06 26.18
CA ALA A 210 12.35 14.70 27.21
C ALA A 210 10.97 14.33 26.67
N HIS A 211 10.69 14.56 25.38
CA HIS A 211 9.37 14.34 24.81
C HIS A 211 9.43 13.44 23.56
N SER A 212 9.42 12.13 23.79
CA SER A 212 9.53 11.10 22.75
C SER A 212 8.42 11.13 21.67
N TYR A 213 7.34 11.89 21.88
CA TYR A 213 6.14 11.96 21.03
C TYR A 213 5.87 13.35 20.43
N ILE A 214 6.82 14.29 20.45
CA ILE A 214 6.65 15.65 19.87
C ILE A 214 6.14 15.58 18.42
N TRP A 215 6.60 14.61 17.63
CA TRP A 215 6.21 14.44 16.21
C TRP A 215 4.70 14.30 15.97
N THR A 216 3.91 13.95 17.00
CA THR A 216 2.43 13.91 16.90
C THR A 216 1.82 15.26 16.50
N VAL A 217 2.50 16.37 16.77
CA VAL A 217 2.11 17.72 16.34
C VAL A 217 1.95 17.82 14.82
N TRP A 218 2.79 17.13 14.02
CA TRP A 218 2.65 17.11 12.56
C TRP A 218 1.28 16.62 12.12
N PHE A 219 0.78 15.55 12.74
CA PHE A 219 -0.51 14.97 12.41
C PHE A 219 -1.66 15.89 12.82
N VAL A 220 -1.57 16.54 13.98
CA VAL A 220 -2.54 17.55 14.39
C VAL A 220 -2.60 18.69 13.37
N LEU A 221 -1.44 19.16 12.89
CA LEU A 221 -1.38 20.18 11.84
C LEU A 221 -1.97 19.70 10.52
N PHE A 222 -1.67 18.48 10.08
CA PHE A 222 -2.26 17.92 8.85
C PHE A 222 -3.79 17.88 8.92
N TRP A 223 -4.36 17.48 10.05
CA TRP A 223 -5.80 17.51 10.27
C TRP A 223 -6.37 18.93 10.22
N ILE A 224 -5.72 19.91 10.87
CA ILE A 224 -6.13 21.32 10.83
C ILE A 224 -6.08 21.86 9.40
N GLU A 225 -4.98 21.65 8.67
CA GLU A 225 -4.81 22.08 7.28
C GLU A 225 -5.90 21.49 6.38
N MET A 226 -6.14 20.18 6.50
CA MET A 226 -7.14 19.45 5.73
C MET A 226 -8.55 20.01 5.99
N TRP A 227 -8.95 20.14 7.25
CA TRP A 227 -10.26 20.68 7.60
C TRP A 227 -10.42 22.14 7.22
N ALA A 228 -9.37 22.95 7.31
CA ALA A 228 -9.39 24.34 6.86
C ALA A 228 -9.66 24.44 5.35
N VAL A 229 -9.00 23.61 4.54
CA VAL A 229 -9.24 23.57 3.09
C VAL A 229 -10.65 23.09 2.77
N ILE A 230 -11.14 22.05 3.44
CA ILE A 230 -12.49 21.50 3.24
C ILE A 230 -13.56 22.52 3.61
N ALA A 231 -13.49 23.08 4.82
CA ALA A 231 -14.47 24.04 5.33
C ALA A 231 -14.53 25.27 4.43
N THR A 232 -13.37 25.81 4.05
CA THR A 232 -13.30 26.95 3.14
C THR A 232 -13.90 26.62 1.78
N SER A 233 -13.65 25.43 1.24
CA SER A 233 -14.16 25.01 -0.08
C SER A 233 -15.67 24.73 -0.09
N CYS A 234 -16.28 24.50 1.09
CA CYS A 234 -17.73 24.37 1.23
C CYS A 234 -18.43 25.72 1.41
N ILE A 235 -17.79 26.68 2.08
CA ILE A 235 -18.37 27.98 2.42
C ILE A 235 -18.16 29.02 1.30
N ALA A 236 -16.99 29.01 0.65
CA ALA A 236 -16.63 30.03 -0.33
C ALA A 236 -17.18 29.69 -1.74
N PRO A 237 -18.07 30.51 -2.31
CA PRO A 237 -18.60 30.28 -3.64
C PRO A 237 -17.51 30.37 -4.71
N GLY A 238 -17.46 29.40 -5.62
CA GLY A 238 -16.52 29.35 -6.75
C GLY A 238 -15.18 28.64 -6.50
N ILE A 239 -14.93 28.13 -5.29
CA ILE A 239 -13.69 27.37 -4.93
C ILE A 239 -13.97 25.89 -4.63
N GLY A 240 -15.23 25.47 -4.76
CA GLY A 240 -15.62 24.08 -4.55
C GLY A 240 -14.86 23.11 -5.47
N PHE A 241 -14.71 21.87 -5.02
CA PHE A 241 -14.09 20.80 -5.80
C PHE A 241 -15.07 20.13 -6.79
N GLN A 242 -16.30 20.63 -6.87
CA GLN A 242 -17.27 20.17 -7.87
C GLN A 242 -16.70 20.39 -9.27
N GLU A 243 -16.75 19.36 -10.10
CA GLU A 243 -16.24 19.38 -11.49
C GLU A 243 -14.71 19.49 -11.64
N THR A 244 -13.95 19.28 -10.56
CA THR A 244 -12.48 19.09 -10.63
C THR A 244 -12.12 17.63 -10.87
N PRO A 245 -10.93 17.30 -11.40
CA PRO A 245 -10.49 15.92 -11.59
C PRO A 245 -10.07 15.24 -10.26
N LEU A 246 -10.55 15.69 -9.10
CA LEU A 246 -10.18 15.16 -7.78
C LEU A 246 -10.39 13.64 -7.69
N ASN A 247 -11.54 13.14 -8.16
CA ASN A 247 -11.84 11.70 -8.15
C ASN A 247 -10.88 10.93 -9.07
N VAL A 248 -10.54 11.51 -10.22
CA VAL A 248 -9.59 10.93 -11.18
C VAL A 248 -8.20 10.87 -10.54
N ARG A 249 -7.75 11.94 -9.87
CA ARG A 249 -6.46 11.99 -9.16
C ARG A 249 -6.37 10.97 -8.03
N MET A 250 -7.44 10.81 -7.24
CA MET A 250 -7.50 9.78 -6.21
C MET A 250 -7.40 8.37 -6.80
N GLY A 251 -8.16 8.07 -7.85
CA GLY A 251 -8.11 6.77 -8.52
C GLY A 251 -6.76 6.50 -9.21
N LEU A 252 -6.12 7.52 -9.79
CA LEU A 252 -4.77 7.41 -10.36
C LEU A 252 -3.73 7.11 -9.27
N LEU A 253 -3.79 7.79 -8.12
CA LEU A 253 -2.90 7.47 -7.00
C LEU A 253 -3.14 6.05 -6.49
N THR A 254 -4.40 5.62 -6.36
CA THR A 254 -4.73 4.22 -6.01
C THR A 254 -4.13 3.24 -7.01
N LEU A 255 -4.24 3.50 -8.31
CA LEU A 255 -3.65 2.65 -9.36
C LEU A 255 -2.13 2.56 -9.24
N ILE A 256 -1.46 3.69 -8.97
CA ILE A 256 -0.01 3.74 -8.76
C ILE A 256 0.38 2.91 -7.52
N ILE A 257 -0.38 3.00 -6.42
CA ILE A 257 -0.14 2.19 -5.21
C ILE A 257 -0.37 0.69 -5.49
N ILE A 258 -1.41 0.33 -6.25
CA ILE A 258 -1.60 -1.06 -6.72
C ILE A 258 -0.39 -1.51 -7.56
N GLY A 259 0.20 -0.59 -8.34
CA GLY A 259 1.44 -0.81 -9.09
C GLY A 259 2.62 -1.24 -8.21
N GLU A 260 2.78 -0.68 -7.01
CA GLU A 260 3.77 -1.18 -6.03
C GLU A 260 3.50 -2.63 -5.64
N GLY A 261 2.24 -2.99 -5.46
CA GLY A 261 1.83 -4.38 -5.23
C GLY A 261 2.29 -5.32 -6.35
N VAL A 262 2.19 -4.89 -7.60
CA VAL A 262 2.70 -5.65 -8.76
C VAL A 262 4.23 -5.76 -8.72
N ILE A 263 4.94 -4.69 -8.35
CA ILE A 263 6.40 -4.73 -8.18
C ILE A 263 6.77 -5.73 -7.08
N SER A 264 6.06 -5.72 -5.95
CA SER A 264 6.20 -6.68 -4.84
C SER A 264 5.96 -8.13 -5.31
N VAL A 265 4.96 -8.40 -6.16
CA VAL A 265 4.77 -9.72 -6.81
C VAL A 265 6.00 -10.11 -7.65
N THR A 266 6.56 -9.21 -8.46
CA THR A 266 7.75 -9.55 -9.27
C THR A 266 8.99 -9.80 -8.40
N ARG A 267 9.13 -9.09 -7.27
CA ARG A 267 10.19 -9.34 -6.29
C ARG A 267 10.01 -10.72 -5.64
N LEU A 268 8.77 -11.13 -5.35
CA LEU A 268 8.44 -12.46 -4.85
C LEU A 268 8.87 -13.54 -5.86
N VAL A 269 8.49 -13.41 -7.13
CA VAL A 269 8.91 -14.33 -8.20
C VAL A 269 10.42 -14.49 -8.24
N ASN A 270 11.15 -13.36 -8.22
CA ASN A 270 12.62 -13.36 -8.22
C ASN A 270 13.25 -13.98 -6.96
N LYS A 271 12.51 -14.07 -5.85
CA LYS A 271 12.99 -14.71 -4.61
C LYS A 271 12.65 -16.20 -4.55
N THR A 272 11.52 -16.61 -5.14
CA THR A 272 11.03 -18.00 -5.02
C THR A 272 11.39 -18.90 -6.20
N VAL A 273 11.73 -18.33 -7.38
CA VAL A 273 11.94 -19.09 -8.65
C VAL A 273 13.41 -19.04 -9.14
N ARG A 274 14.32 -18.40 -8.40
CA ARG A 274 15.79 -18.39 -8.68
C ARG A 274 16.33 -19.83 -8.88
N PRO A 275 17.44 -20.02 -9.64
CA PRO A 275 17.61 -20.88 -10.84
C PRO A 275 17.00 -22.30 -10.88
N GLY A 276 16.50 -22.85 -9.78
CA GLY A 276 15.79 -24.14 -9.64
C GLY A 276 14.46 -24.32 -10.39
N CYS A 277 14.09 -23.44 -11.32
CA CYS A 277 12.85 -23.50 -12.12
C CYS A 277 11.55 -23.39 -11.29
N TRP A 278 10.39 -23.35 -11.96
CA TRP A 278 9.09 -23.23 -11.30
C TRP A 278 8.68 -24.52 -10.59
N THR A 279 8.43 -24.44 -9.28
CA THR A 279 7.76 -25.52 -8.54
C THR A 279 6.24 -25.32 -8.53
N LYS A 280 5.48 -26.42 -8.33
CA LYS A 280 4.02 -26.37 -8.15
C LYS A 280 3.63 -25.42 -7.01
N TRP A 281 4.38 -25.42 -5.91
CA TRP A 281 4.07 -24.63 -4.72
C TRP A 281 4.41 -23.16 -4.90
N SER A 282 5.57 -22.84 -5.48
CA SER A 282 5.94 -21.46 -5.83
C SER A 282 4.92 -20.85 -6.77
N PHE A 283 4.42 -21.63 -7.75
CA PHE A 283 3.33 -21.19 -8.63
C PHE A 283 2.05 -20.85 -7.87
N VAL A 284 1.60 -21.72 -6.95
CA VAL A 284 0.40 -21.48 -6.13
C VAL A 284 0.56 -20.23 -5.25
N HIS A 285 1.71 -20.03 -4.61
CA HIS A 285 1.94 -18.86 -3.76
C HIS A 285 1.91 -17.55 -4.58
N ILE A 286 2.63 -17.52 -5.71
CA ILE A 286 2.67 -16.35 -6.60
C ILE A 286 1.28 -16.06 -7.18
N LEU A 287 0.53 -17.10 -7.58
CA LEU A 287 -0.83 -16.95 -8.09
C LEU A 287 -1.77 -16.40 -7.00
N GLY A 288 -1.62 -16.83 -5.75
CA GLY A 288 -2.40 -16.31 -4.61
C GLY A 288 -2.21 -14.80 -4.42
N VAL A 289 -0.96 -14.33 -4.38
CA VAL A 289 -0.67 -12.89 -4.27
C VAL A 289 -1.13 -12.12 -5.50
N THR A 290 -0.87 -12.64 -6.70
CA THR A 290 -1.24 -11.99 -7.97
C THR A 290 -2.76 -11.82 -8.11
N THR A 291 -3.54 -12.85 -7.76
CA THR A 291 -5.00 -12.78 -7.81
C THR A 291 -5.54 -11.79 -6.79
N ASN A 292 -4.93 -11.70 -5.60
CA ASN A 292 -5.29 -10.71 -4.58
C ASN A 292 -5.15 -9.28 -5.13
N VAL A 293 -4.00 -8.94 -5.72
CA VAL A 293 -3.77 -7.63 -6.38
C VAL A 293 -4.82 -7.35 -7.47
N TYR A 294 -5.10 -8.34 -8.31
CA TYR A 294 -6.08 -8.20 -9.39
C TYR A 294 -7.50 -7.94 -8.90
N PHE A 295 -7.97 -8.70 -7.90
CA PHE A 295 -9.33 -8.54 -7.39
C PHE A 295 -9.51 -7.26 -6.56
N ILE A 296 -8.47 -6.80 -5.86
CA ILE A 296 -8.47 -5.47 -5.22
C ILE A 296 -8.65 -4.38 -6.28
N TRP A 297 -7.86 -4.44 -7.36
CA TRP A 297 -7.96 -3.51 -8.48
C TRP A 297 -9.38 -3.51 -9.07
N GLN A 298 -9.91 -4.71 -9.35
CA GLN A 298 -11.23 -4.85 -9.95
C GLN A 298 -12.33 -4.31 -9.04
N GLU A 299 -12.33 -4.64 -7.75
CA GLU A 299 -13.32 -4.19 -6.78
C GLU A 299 -13.30 -2.66 -6.62
N TYR A 300 -12.13 -2.04 -6.52
CA TYR A 300 -12.02 -0.59 -6.40
C TYR A 300 -12.53 0.15 -7.65
N PHE A 301 -12.13 -0.28 -8.85
CA PHE A 301 -12.54 0.39 -10.08
C PHE A 301 -14.00 0.12 -10.45
N ASP A 302 -14.57 -1.02 -10.07
CA ASP A 302 -16.02 -1.27 -10.19
C ASP A 302 -16.85 -0.37 -9.24
N LEU A 303 -16.26 0.13 -8.14
CA LEU A 303 -16.88 1.08 -7.21
C LEU A 303 -16.67 2.55 -7.58
N THR A 304 -15.91 2.86 -8.64
CA THR A 304 -15.58 4.24 -8.98
C THR A 304 -16.84 5.01 -9.42
N PRO A 305 -17.11 6.21 -8.87
CA PRO A 305 -18.32 6.97 -9.18
C PRO A 305 -18.39 7.34 -10.67
N THR A 306 -19.44 6.91 -11.35
CA THR A 306 -19.72 7.27 -12.76
C THR A 306 -20.55 8.54 -12.90
N ARG A 307 -21.11 9.04 -11.79
CA ARG A 307 -21.97 10.23 -11.73
C ARG A 307 -21.33 11.31 -10.86
N ALA A 308 -21.71 12.55 -11.10
CA ALA A 308 -21.31 13.67 -10.26
C ALA A 308 -21.79 13.45 -8.82
N MET A 309 -20.85 13.44 -7.87
CA MET A 309 -21.14 13.40 -6.45
C MET A 309 -21.50 14.80 -5.93
N SER A 310 -22.24 14.86 -4.81
CA SER A 310 -22.41 16.13 -4.10
C SER A 310 -21.08 16.61 -3.53
N THR A 311 -20.92 17.92 -3.31
CA THR A 311 -19.67 18.51 -2.79
C THR A 311 -19.21 17.80 -1.53
N PHE A 312 -20.12 17.59 -0.59
CA PHE A 312 -19.81 16.98 0.69
C PHE A 312 -19.44 15.49 0.56
N ALA A 313 -20.16 14.74 -0.28
CA ALA A 313 -19.83 13.34 -0.54
C ALA A 313 -18.47 13.20 -1.23
N GLN A 314 -18.13 14.10 -2.16
CA GLN A 314 -16.83 14.12 -2.83
C GLN A 314 -15.67 14.41 -1.86
N GLN A 315 -15.89 15.28 -0.87
CA GLN A 315 -14.89 15.52 0.17
C GLN A 315 -14.69 14.29 1.06
N ILE A 316 -15.78 13.68 1.55
CA ILE A 316 -15.69 12.45 2.35
C ILE A 316 -15.03 11.33 1.55
N TRP A 317 -15.38 11.19 0.27
CA TRP A 317 -14.74 10.25 -0.65
C TRP A 317 -13.23 10.45 -0.67
N ALA A 318 -12.76 11.69 -0.91
CA ALA A 318 -11.34 12.01 -0.90
C ALA A 318 -10.65 11.69 0.43
N GLN A 319 -11.31 11.90 1.57
CA GLN A 319 -10.72 11.61 2.88
C GLN A 319 -10.68 10.12 3.22
N LEU A 320 -11.68 9.34 2.81
CA LEU A 320 -11.68 7.89 2.98
C LEU A 320 -10.57 7.21 2.15
N HIS A 321 -9.97 7.89 1.16
CA HIS A 321 -8.81 7.35 0.45
C HIS A 321 -7.57 7.25 1.32
N PHE A 322 -7.41 8.08 2.36
CA PHE A 322 -6.26 7.92 3.26
C PHE A 322 -6.27 6.58 4.00
N PRO A 323 -7.29 6.24 4.82
CA PRO A 323 -7.34 4.95 5.49
C PRO A 323 -7.41 3.78 4.50
N PHE A 324 -7.97 4.00 3.31
CA PHE A 324 -7.97 2.99 2.25
C PHE A 324 -6.58 2.75 1.67
N HIS A 325 -5.80 3.79 1.35
CA HIS A 325 -4.42 3.64 0.88
C HIS A 325 -3.54 3.00 1.95
N VAL A 326 -3.74 3.35 3.22
CA VAL A 326 -3.08 2.66 4.34
C VAL A 326 -3.44 1.17 4.32
N ALA A 327 -4.72 0.82 4.29
CA ALA A 327 -5.14 -0.58 4.28
C ALA A 327 -4.63 -1.34 3.03
N LEU A 328 -4.67 -0.70 1.87
CA LEU A 328 -4.21 -1.26 0.60
C LEU A 328 -2.73 -1.62 0.65
N VAL A 329 -1.87 -0.68 1.02
CA VAL A 329 -0.42 -0.91 1.10
C VAL A 329 -0.11 -2.01 2.11
N LEU A 330 -0.75 -1.96 3.27
CA LEU A 330 -0.59 -2.94 4.33
C LEU A 330 -1.03 -4.36 3.89
N LEU A 331 -2.11 -4.48 3.11
CA LEU A 331 -2.56 -5.74 2.53
C LEU A 331 -1.57 -6.29 1.50
N LEU A 332 -1.06 -5.44 0.62
CA LEU A 332 -0.09 -5.82 -0.41
C LEU A 332 1.19 -6.36 0.24
N GLU A 333 1.76 -5.64 1.21
CA GLU A 333 2.95 -6.09 1.93
C GLU A 333 2.68 -7.33 2.80
N GLY A 334 1.54 -7.36 3.50
CA GLY A 334 1.14 -8.51 4.31
C GLY A 334 1.02 -9.80 3.47
N SER A 335 0.43 -9.70 2.27
CA SER A 335 0.30 -10.84 1.35
C SER A 335 1.66 -11.36 0.86
N GLN A 336 2.63 -10.47 0.62
CA GLN A 336 3.99 -10.85 0.24
C GLN A 336 4.70 -11.58 1.38
N ILE A 337 4.63 -11.06 2.61
CA ILE A 337 5.27 -11.67 3.79
C ILE A 337 4.68 -13.07 4.06
N LEU A 338 3.36 -13.23 3.95
CA LEU A 338 2.69 -14.52 4.11
C LEU A 338 3.15 -15.53 3.05
N ALA A 339 3.24 -15.12 1.78
CA ALA A 339 3.68 -16.00 0.69
C ALA A 339 5.14 -16.43 0.83
N LEU A 340 6.00 -15.50 1.22
CA LEU A 340 7.40 -15.76 1.55
C LEU A 340 7.55 -16.74 2.71
N THR A 341 6.73 -16.61 3.75
CA THR A 341 6.83 -17.52 4.89
C THR A 341 6.30 -18.92 4.59
N LEU A 342 5.27 -19.02 3.76
CA LEU A 342 4.82 -20.31 3.23
C LEU A 342 5.92 -21.00 2.41
N ASP A 343 6.65 -20.26 1.59
CA ASP A 343 7.80 -20.79 0.84
C ASP A 343 8.90 -21.34 1.77
N ILE A 344 9.28 -20.58 2.81
CA ILE A 344 10.24 -21.06 3.83
C ILE A 344 9.71 -22.32 4.51
N THR A 345 8.45 -22.32 4.92
CA THR A 345 7.87 -23.43 5.67
C THR A 345 7.90 -24.72 4.86
N LEU A 346 7.65 -24.65 3.55
CA LEU A 346 7.77 -25.80 2.65
C LEU A 346 9.22 -26.26 2.48
N LYS A 347 10.18 -25.34 2.35
CA LYS A 347 11.61 -25.68 2.29
C LYS A 347 12.06 -26.40 3.57
N LEU A 348 11.67 -25.89 4.74
CA LEU A 348 11.99 -26.50 6.03
C LEU A 348 11.29 -27.85 6.23
N GLN A 349 10.04 -27.99 5.75
CA GLN A 349 9.35 -29.26 5.75
C GLN A 349 10.08 -30.28 4.89
N TYR A 350 10.50 -29.91 3.68
CA TYR A 350 11.27 -30.78 2.79
C TYR A 350 12.62 -31.19 3.42
N LEU A 351 13.33 -30.28 4.09
CA LEU A 351 14.53 -30.62 4.86
C LEU A 351 14.26 -31.63 5.97
N THR A 352 13.18 -31.44 6.72
CA THR A 352 12.79 -32.34 7.81
C THR A 352 12.41 -33.71 7.27
N GLU A 353 11.68 -33.77 6.15
CA GLU A 353 11.33 -35.00 5.45
C GLU A 353 12.58 -35.72 4.91
N THR A 354 13.56 -35.01 4.35
CA THR A 354 14.84 -35.60 3.93
C THR A 354 15.62 -36.19 5.11
N ILE A 355 15.63 -35.52 6.27
CA ILE A 355 16.25 -36.03 7.50
C ILE A 355 15.53 -37.30 7.99
N LEU A 356 14.19 -37.32 7.97
CA LEU A 356 13.40 -38.48 8.36
C LEU A 356 13.60 -39.65 7.40
N PHE A 357 13.62 -39.39 6.09
CA PHE A 357 13.85 -40.39 5.05
C PHE A 357 15.22 -41.06 5.19
N ALA A 358 16.25 -40.32 5.61
CA ALA A 358 17.58 -40.88 5.88
C ALA A 358 17.56 -41.99 6.95
N CYS A 359 16.55 -42.01 7.81
CA CYS A 359 16.39 -43.00 8.88
C CYS A 359 15.18 -43.95 8.71
N GLU A 360 14.41 -43.83 7.62
CA GLU A 360 13.29 -44.71 7.32
C GLU A 360 13.76 -46.05 6.72
N GLU A 361 13.09 -47.16 7.06
CA GLU A 361 13.46 -48.49 6.55
C GLU A 361 12.78 -48.80 5.20
N PRO A 362 13.51 -49.34 4.19
CA PRO A 362 14.92 -49.71 4.20
C PRO A 362 15.85 -48.49 4.09
N ARG A 363 16.85 -48.41 4.99
CA ARG A 363 17.72 -47.23 5.10
C ARG A 363 18.59 -47.06 3.86
N PRO A 364 18.68 -45.83 3.29
CA PRO A 364 19.62 -45.53 2.21
C PRO A 364 21.08 -45.65 2.69
N ASP A 365 22.00 -45.81 1.75
CA ASP A 365 23.44 -45.74 2.03
C ASP A 365 23.78 -44.39 2.71
N PRO A 366 24.55 -44.38 3.82
CA PRO A 366 24.86 -43.15 4.53
C PRO A 366 25.44 -42.03 3.65
N ARG A 367 26.28 -42.37 2.65
CA ARG A 367 26.82 -41.36 1.74
C ARG A 367 25.76 -40.76 0.83
N LEU A 368 24.79 -41.56 0.41
CA LEU A 368 23.66 -41.10 -0.39
C LEU A 368 22.74 -40.19 0.44
N ALA A 369 22.45 -40.53 1.69
CA ALA A 369 21.63 -39.71 2.58
C ALA A 369 22.26 -38.34 2.86
N ILE A 370 23.56 -38.29 3.16
CA ILE A 370 24.28 -37.02 3.36
C ILE A 370 24.29 -36.20 2.07
N LYS A 371 24.52 -36.85 0.92
CA LYS A 371 24.45 -36.17 -0.38
C LYS A 371 23.07 -35.57 -0.64
N LEU A 372 21.99 -36.29 -0.35
CA LEU A 372 20.62 -35.79 -0.47
C LEU A 372 20.35 -34.61 0.46
N LEU A 373 20.89 -34.65 1.68
CA LEU A 373 20.79 -33.55 2.64
C LEU A 373 21.52 -32.29 2.16
N CYS A 374 22.77 -32.44 1.67
CA CYS A 374 23.53 -31.35 1.08
C CYS A 374 22.82 -30.77 -0.14
N GLN A 375 22.32 -31.62 -1.05
CA GLN A 375 21.53 -31.20 -2.22
C GLN A 375 20.26 -30.47 -1.81
N THR A 376 19.55 -30.97 -0.79
CA THR A 376 18.34 -30.32 -0.28
C THR A 376 18.62 -28.90 0.23
N ILE A 377 19.73 -28.68 0.92
CA ILE A 377 20.12 -27.35 1.42
C ILE A 377 20.60 -26.45 0.28
N ASP A 378 21.34 -27.00 -0.70
CA ASP A 378 21.80 -26.27 -1.88
C ASP A 378 20.62 -25.82 -2.76
N ASP A 379 19.62 -26.69 -2.95
CA ASP A 379 18.38 -26.43 -3.69
C ASP A 379 17.52 -25.31 -3.04
N MET A 380 17.76 -24.96 -1.78
CA MET A 380 17.08 -23.83 -1.14
C MET A 380 17.64 -22.46 -1.55
N GLU A 381 18.83 -22.43 -2.15
CA GLU A 381 19.51 -21.23 -2.66
C GLU A 381 19.57 -20.06 -1.66
N ILE A 382 20.06 -20.35 -0.45
CA ILE A 382 20.10 -19.38 0.65
C ILE A 382 21.11 -18.26 0.37
N GLU A 383 20.69 -16.98 0.46
CA GLU A 383 21.54 -15.82 0.17
C GLU A 383 22.31 -15.38 1.43
N TYR A 384 23.37 -16.13 1.78
CA TYR A 384 24.14 -15.91 3.00
C TYR A 384 24.81 -14.53 3.14
N SER A 385 25.07 -13.84 2.01
CA SER A 385 25.69 -12.52 1.97
C SER A 385 24.86 -11.42 2.65
N ARG A 386 23.58 -11.66 2.92
CA ARG A 386 22.66 -10.71 3.56
C ARG A 386 22.60 -10.79 5.08
N GLY A 387 23.66 -11.26 5.72
CA GLY A 387 23.76 -11.29 7.18
C GLY A 387 23.50 -12.67 7.80
N ALA A 388 23.68 -13.75 7.03
CA ALA A 388 23.63 -15.13 7.51
C ALA A 388 24.98 -15.86 7.36
N THR A 389 26.10 -15.12 7.39
CA THR A 389 27.44 -15.68 7.17
C THR A 389 27.96 -16.50 8.36
N GLY A 390 27.38 -16.30 9.56
CA GLY A 390 27.66 -17.14 10.73
C GLY A 390 26.97 -18.49 10.61
N GLU A 391 25.69 -18.46 10.24
CA GLU A 391 24.84 -19.62 9.98
C GLU A 391 25.40 -20.46 8.84
N GLN A 392 25.91 -19.82 7.77
CA GLN A 392 26.59 -20.51 6.68
C GLN A 392 27.74 -21.38 7.18
N ARG A 393 28.58 -20.84 8.07
CA ARG A 393 29.70 -21.57 8.66
C ARG A 393 29.21 -22.71 9.54
N ALA A 394 28.23 -22.46 10.41
CA ALA A 394 27.67 -23.50 11.27
C ALA A 394 27.04 -24.66 10.46
N ILE A 395 26.29 -24.36 9.39
CA ILE A 395 25.71 -25.36 8.49
C ILE A 395 26.82 -26.20 7.84
N TYR A 396 27.86 -25.54 7.31
CA TYR A 396 28.98 -26.21 6.67
C TYR A 396 29.75 -27.12 7.65
N ASP A 397 30.00 -26.64 8.87
CA ASP A 397 30.70 -27.42 9.91
C ASP A 397 29.89 -28.67 10.30
N ILE A 398 28.58 -28.54 10.51
CA ILE A 398 27.70 -29.67 10.84
C ILE A 398 27.66 -30.69 9.69
N LEU A 399 27.51 -30.24 8.43
CA LEU A 399 27.44 -31.13 7.28
C LEU A 399 28.74 -31.91 7.04
N ASN A 400 29.90 -31.31 7.37
CA ASN A 400 31.20 -31.99 7.25
C ASN A 400 31.49 -32.96 8.40
N ASP A 401 30.91 -32.75 9.57
CA ASP A 401 31.08 -33.67 10.70
C ASP A 401 30.10 -34.86 10.64
N LEU A 402 28.97 -34.70 9.95
CA LEU A 402 27.93 -35.72 9.81
C LEU A 402 28.43 -37.11 9.32
N PRO A 403 29.40 -37.23 8.39
CA PRO A 403 29.97 -38.53 7.99
C PRO A 403 30.71 -39.29 9.10
N ASN A 404 31.12 -38.62 10.17
CA ASN A 404 31.88 -39.23 11.28
C ASN A 404 30.98 -39.86 12.35
N HIS A 405 29.66 -39.66 12.26
CA HIS A 405 28.69 -40.09 13.27
C HIS A 405 27.66 -41.05 12.68
N ASP A 406 27.07 -41.88 13.54
CA ASP A 406 25.90 -42.67 13.17
C ASP A 406 24.70 -41.73 12.95
N MET A 407 24.13 -41.73 11.75
CA MET A 407 22.97 -40.88 11.41
C MET A 407 21.66 -41.32 12.08
N CYS A 408 21.52 -42.61 12.36
CA CYS A 408 20.29 -43.17 12.92
C CYS A 408 20.61 -44.08 14.13
N PRO A 409 21.17 -43.52 15.21
CA PRO A 409 21.54 -44.26 16.42
C PRO A 409 20.31 -44.74 17.18
N VAL A 410 20.45 -45.86 17.90
CA VAL A 410 19.34 -46.46 18.66
C VAL A 410 18.95 -45.56 19.85
N ASN A 411 17.64 -45.39 20.07
CA ASN A 411 17.08 -44.64 21.19
C ASN A 411 17.72 -45.07 22.52
N GLY A 412 18.21 -44.11 23.30
CA GLY A 412 18.82 -44.35 24.62
C GLY A 412 20.35 -44.43 24.62
N THR A 413 21.01 -44.33 23.47
CA THR A 413 22.48 -44.23 23.37
C THR A 413 22.97 -42.79 23.46
N ILE A 414 24.24 -42.58 23.83
CA ILE A 414 24.89 -41.24 23.81
C ILE A 414 24.87 -40.67 22.38
N GLY A 415 25.08 -41.53 21.37
CA GLY A 415 24.98 -41.17 19.95
C GLY A 415 23.62 -40.60 19.57
N PHE A 416 22.51 -41.12 20.14
CA PHE A 416 21.17 -40.57 19.90
C PHE A 416 21.02 -39.12 20.34
N THR A 417 21.54 -38.76 21.51
CA THR A 417 21.48 -37.36 21.96
C THR A 417 22.35 -36.43 21.12
N LEU A 418 23.52 -36.91 20.69
CA LEU A 418 24.47 -36.14 19.89
C LEU A 418 23.91 -35.86 18.49
N THR A 419 23.52 -36.92 17.76
CA THR A 419 22.97 -36.82 16.39
C THR A 419 21.68 -36.00 16.36
N ARG A 420 20.79 -36.16 17.37
CA ARG A 420 19.57 -35.34 17.48
C ARG A 420 19.88 -33.86 17.65
N ASN A 421 20.89 -33.51 18.44
CA ASN A 421 21.30 -32.11 18.62
C ASN A 421 21.88 -31.55 17.30
N MET A 422 22.72 -32.31 16.60
CA MET A 422 23.24 -31.91 15.28
C MET A 422 22.12 -31.61 14.27
N PHE A 423 21.11 -32.47 14.16
CA PHE A 423 19.97 -32.23 13.27
C PHE A 423 19.13 -31.03 13.70
N ASN A 424 18.89 -30.86 15.01
CA ASN A 424 18.16 -29.68 15.52
C ASN A 424 18.93 -28.38 15.25
N ASP A 425 20.25 -28.38 15.41
CA ASP A 425 21.11 -27.23 15.13
C ASP A 425 21.22 -26.95 13.63
N LEU A 426 21.25 -28.00 12.80
CA LEU A 426 21.19 -27.86 11.34
C LEU A 426 19.89 -27.19 10.90
N VAL A 427 18.74 -27.71 11.33
CA VAL A 427 17.42 -27.14 11.01
C VAL A 427 17.30 -25.71 11.56
N GLY A 428 17.80 -25.46 12.78
CA GLY A 428 17.82 -24.14 13.39
C GLY A 428 18.64 -23.11 12.61
N ASN A 429 19.87 -23.46 12.20
CA ASN A 429 20.73 -22.57 11.42
C ASN A 429 20.19 -22.34 10.01
N VAL A 430 19.67 -23.37 9.34
CA VAL A 430 19.00 -23.23 8.03
C VAL A 430 17.77 -22.32 8.14
N THR A 431 16.96 -22.50 9.18
CA THR A 431 15.81 -21.62 9.47
C THR A 431 16.26 -20.17 9.63
N SER A 432 17.26 -19.91 10.48
CA SER A 432 17.80 -18.57 10.69
C SER A 432 18.29 -17.94 9.38
N ALA A 433 19.03 -18.71 8.57
CA ALA A 433 19.57 -18.22 7.32
C ALA A 433 18.48 -17.90 6.26
N LEU A 434 17.42 -18.72 6.19
CA LEU A 434 16.27 -18.48 5.31
C LEU A 434 15.49 -17.21 5.70
N PHE A 435 15.21 -17.02 6.98
CA PHE A 435 14.53 -15.81 7.44
C PHE A 435 15.39 -14.55 7.31
N SER A 436 16.70 -14.66 7.58
CA SER A 436 17.68 -13.57 7.37
C SER A 436 17.75 -13.15 5.89
N THR A 437 17.69 -14.11 4.96
CA THR A 437 17.60 -13.84 3.51
C THR A 437 16.37 -13.00 3.14
N MET A 438 15.26 -13.22 3.82
CA MET A 438 14.02 -12.47 3.62
C MET A 438 13.99 -11.14 4.35
N ARG A 439 15.08 -10.81 5.05
CA ARG A 439 15.30 -9.63 5.91
C ARG A 439 14.41 -9.55 7.15
N ILE A 440 13.61 -10.59 7.39
CA ILE A 440 12.80 -10.85 8.59
C ILE A 440 13.74 -11.17 9.76
N VAL A 441 14.50 -10.15 10.18
CA VAL A 441 15.50 -10.24 11.23
C VAL A 441 14.90 -9.61 12.48
N PRO A 442 15.04 -10.25 13.66
CA PRO A 442 14.65 -9.63 14.91
C PRO A 442 15.39 -8.30 15.16
N PRO A 443 14.85 -7.44 16.04
CA PRO A 443 15.50 -6.19 16.40
C PRO A 443 16.96 -6.42 16.82
N ARG A 444 17.89 -5.70 16.19
CA ARG A 444 19.35 -5.74 16.44
C ARG A 444 19.78 -5.50 17.90
N SER A 445 18.86 -5.17 18.79
CA SER A 445 19.12 -4.97 20.22
C SER A 445 19.18 -6.27 21.03
N ALA A 446 18.78 -7.41 20.46
CA ALA A 446 19.05 -8.71 21.05
C ALA A 446 20.37 -9.25 20.49
N HIS A 447 21.27 -9.74 21.34
CA HIS A 447 22.46 -10.46 20.92
C HIS A 447 22.07 -11.78 20.24
N VAL A 448 21.69 -11.72 18.95
CA VAL A 448 21.27 -12.85 18.12
C VAL A 448 22.32 -13.96 18.13
N SER A 449 23.60 -13.60 18.25
CA SER A 449 24.72 -14.53 18.40
C SER A 449 24.73 -15.37 19.68
N THR A 450 23.81 -15.13 20.62
CA THR A 450 23.69 -15.87 21.89
C THR A 450 22.34 -16.56 22.07
N MET A 451 21.43 -16.45 21.10
CA MET A 451 20.10 -17.05 21.20
C MET A 451 20.12 -18.53 20.80
N ASN A 452 19.55 -19.39 21.65
CA ASN A 452 19.41 -20.81 21.36
C ASN A 452 18.39 -21.05 20.22
N SER A 453 18.55 -22.13 19.46
CA SER A 453 17.68 -22.54 18.33
C SER A 453 16.18 -22.50 18.65
N SER A 454 15.80 -22.81 19.90
CA SER A 454 14.41 -22.76 20.39
C SER A 454 13.87 -21.35 20.63
N GLN A 455 14.71 -20.41 21.07
CA GLN A 455 14.34 -19.00 21.25
C GLN A 455 14.13 -18.33 19.89
N LEU A 456 14.99 -18.68 18.93
CA LEU A 456 14.92 -18.23 17.54
C LEU A 456 13.62 -18.71 16.86
N LEU A 457 13.26 -19.99 17.04
CA LEU A 457 11.99 -20.54 16.55
C LEU A 457 10.76 -19.85 17.15
N ARG A 458 10.73 -19.63 18.48
CA ARG A 458 9.61 -18.95 19.16
C ARG A 458 9.38 -17.55 18.59
N MET A 459 10.46 -16.81 18.39
CA MET A 459 10.42 -15.45 17.84
C MET A 459 9.89 -15.41 16.41
N TYR A 460 10.23 -16.38 15.56
CA TYR A 460 9.64 -16.49 14.21
C TYR A 460 8.15 -16.79 14.25
N VAL A 461 7.73 -17.68 15.15
CA VAL A 461 6.31 -17.99 15.36
C VAL A 461 5.53 -16.75 15.84
N GLU A 462 6.11 -15.94 16.72
CA GLU A 462 5.50 -14.69 17.19
C GLU A 462 5.34 -13.67 16.06
N LEU A 463 6.38 -13.47 15.23
CA LEU A 463 6.33 -12.58 14.07
C LEU A 463 5.26 -13.03 13.07
N LEU A 464 5.21 -14.32 12.81
CA LEU A 464 4.21 -14.92 11.93
C LEU A 464 2.78 -14.75 12.46
N SER A 465 2.59 -14.96 13.76
CA SER A 465 1.31 -14.71 14.41
C SER A 465 0.92 -13.24 14.33
N PHE A 466 1.88 -12.31 14.45
CA PHE A 466 1.64 -10.89 14.28
C PHE A 466 1.16 -10.57 12.86
N VAL A 467 1.90 -11.02 11.83
CA VAL A 467 1.54 -10.78 10.42
C VAL A 467 0.18 -11.38 10.09
N TYR A 468 -0.11 -12.58 10.60
CA TYR A 468 -1.42 -13.23 10.46
C TYR A 468 -2.56 -12.35 10.98
N VAL A 469 -2.48 -11.92 12.24
CA VAL A 469 -3.53 -11.12 12.88
C VAL A 469 -3.70 -9.78 12.17
N TYR A 470 -2.58 -9.10 11.90
CA TYR A 470 -2.58 -7.82 11.20
C TYR A 470 -3.21 -7.93 9.80
N PHE A 471 -2.84 -8.94 9.00
CA PHE A 471 -3.36 -9.12 7.65
C PHE A 471 -4.89 -9.22 7.61
N PHE A 472 -5.49 -10.03 8.49
CA PHE A 472 -6.94 -10.21 8.53
C PHE A 472 -7.68 -9.00 9.11
N ILE A 473 -7.09 -8.28 10.07
CA ILE A 473 -7.64 -7.00 10.55
C ILE A 473 -7.69 -5.99 9.39
N VAL A 474 -6.59 -5.83 8.66
CA VAL A 474 -6.53 -4.88 7.55
C VAL A 474 -7.46 -5.30 6.40
N ALA A 475 -7.57 -6.59 6.11
CA ALA A 475 -8.52 -7.11 5.12
C ALA A 475 -9.97 -6.78 5.49
N SER A 476 -10.32 -6.93 6.77
CA SER A 476 -11.62 -6.51 7.30
C SER A 476 -11.84 -5.01 7.13
N VAL A 477 -10.86 -4.18 7.50
CA VAL A 477 -10.96 -2.72 7.33
C VAL A 477 -11.14 -2.34 5.86
N ALA A 478 -10.41 -2.97 4.93
CA ALA A 478 -10.57 -2.73 3.50
C ALA A 478 -12.00 -3.08 3.03
N MET A 479 -12.59 -4.19 3.50
CA MET A 479 -13.98 -4.53 3.16
C MET A 479 -15.00 -3.51 3.70
N LEU A 480 -14.79 -2.99 4.91
CA LEU A 480 -15.64 -1.93 5.47
C LEU A 480 -15.49 -0.61 4.68
N LEU A 481 -14.29 -0.30 4.20
CA LEU A 481 -14.04 0.87 3.35
C LEU A 481 -14.68 0.69 1.97
N PHE A 482 -14.63 -0.50 1.36
CA PHE A 482 -15.37 -0.80 0.13
C PHE A 482 -16.89 -0.67 0.33
N ALA A 483 -17.42 -1.06 1.49
CA ALA A 483 -18.82 -0.84 1.83
C ALA A 483 -19.17 0.66 1.89
N ALA A 484 -18.29 1.46 2.51
CA ALA A 484 -18.43 2.92 2.56
C ALA A 484 -18.37 3.54 1.15
N PHE A 485 -17.39 3.14 0.32
CA PHE A 485 -17.30 3.61 -1.06
C PHE A 485 -18.54 3.24 -1.88
N GLY A 486 -19.04 2.01 -1.76
CA GLY A 486 -20.28 1.59 -2.44
C GLY A 486 -21.50 2.45 -2.07
N LEU A 487 -21.59 2.85 -0.79
CA LEU A 487 -22.64 3.76 -0.31
C LEU A 487 -22.46 5.19 -0.86
N LEU A 488 -21.24 5.72 -0.83
CA LEU A 488 -20.95 7.08 -1.31
C LEU A 488 -21.11 7.22 -2.83
N ALA A 489 -20.60 6.25 -3.59
CA ALA A 489 -20.68 6.22 -5.05
C ALA A 489 -22.09 5.94 -5.57
N ARG A 490 -23.02 5.49 -4.71
CA ARG A 490 -24.37 5.02 -5.07
C ARG A 490 -24.32 4.02 -6.23
N ARG A 491 -23.51 2.97 -6.08
CA ARG A 491 -23.23 1.98 -7.14
C ARG A 491 -24.49 1.46 -7.85
N HIS A 492 -25.54 1.13 -7.10
CA HIS A 492 -26.81 0.65 -7.65
C HIS A 492 -27.94 1.66 -7.44
N ASP A 493 -28.74 1.88 -8.49
CA ASP A 493 -29.88 2.81 -8.46
C ASP A 493 -31.03 2.33 -7.55
N LYS A 494 -31.24 1.01 -7.47
CA LYS A 494 -32.28 0.42 -6.64
C LYS A 494 -31.82 0.39 -5.18
N PRO A 495 -32.56 0.96 -4.22
CA PRO A 495 -32.13 1.03 -2.83
C PRO A 495 -31.93 -0.36 -2.20
N LEU A 496 -32.74 -1.34 -2.60
CA LEU A 496 -32.58 -2.73 -2.14
C LEU A 496 -31.27 -3.36 -2.64
N ALA A 497 -30.91 -3.16 -3.91
CA ALA A 497 -29.66 -3.69 -4.45
C ALA A 497 -28.43 -3.03 -3.80
N MET A 498 -28.49 -1.71 -3.59
CA MET A 498 -27.47 -0.99 -2.85
C MET A 498 -27.33 -1.52 -1.41
N ALA A 499 -28.44 -1.72 -0.71
CA ALA A 499 -28.44 -2.25 0.65
C ALA A 499 -27.83 -3.67 0.72
N ILE A 500 -28.19 -4.56 -0.22
CA ILE A 500 -27.62 -5.91 -0.30
C ILE A 500 -26.10 -5.84 -0.56
N GLY A 501 -25.66 -5.07 -1.56
CA GLY A 501 -24.23 -4.94 -1.89
C GLY A 501 -23.39 -4.39 -0.73
N VAL A 502 -23.91 -3.43 0.03
CA VAL A 502 -23.28 -2.91 1.25
C VAL A 502 -23.27 -3.95 2.37
N ALA A 503 -24.41 -4.61 2.62
CA ALA A 503 -24.53 -5.62 3.67
C ALA A 503 -23.57 -6.80 3.45
N VAL A 504 -23.44 -7.29 2.21
CA VAL A 504 -22.52 -8.38 1.88
C VAL A 504 -21.07 -8.01 2.18
N ARG A 505 -20.65 -6.77 1.89
CA ARG A 505 -19.30 -6.28 2.23
C ARG A 505 -19.07 -6.18 3.73
N ILE A 506 -20.05 -5.68 4.49
CA ILE A 506 -19.98 -5.62 5.95
C ILE A 506 -19.86 -7.02 6.56
N ILE A 507 -20.74 -7.94 6.16
CA ILE A 507 -20.71 -9.33 6.63
C ILE A 507 -19.38 -10.00 6.29
N SER A 508 -18.88 -9.78 5.07
CA SER A 508 -17.58 -10.27 4.63
C SER A 508 -16.42 -9.70 5.46
N GLY A 509 -16.47 -8.41 5.82
CA GLY A 509 -15.50 -7.79 6.71
C GLY A 509 -15.52 -8.42 8.11
N VAL A 510 -16.71 -8.61 8.69
CA VAL A 510 -16.87 -9.29 9.99
C VAL A 510 -16.35 -10.73 9.94
N PHE A 511 -16.61 -11.46 8.84
CA PHE A 511 -16.07 -12.79 8.62
C PHE A 511 -14.53 -12.79 8.62
N LEU A 512 -13.89 -11.89 7.87
CA LEU A 512 -12.43 -11.77 7.87
C LEU A 512 -11.87 -11.41 9.26
N ALA A 513 -12.52 -10.51 9.99
CA ALA A 513 -12.13 -10.17 11.36
C ALA A 513 -12.23 -11.40 12.29
N SER A 514 -13.23 -12.26 12.11
CA SER A 514 -13.39 -13.47 12.91
C SER A 514 -12.25 -14.48 12.74
N LEU A 515 -11.57 -14.49 11.59
CA LEU A 515 -10.42 -15.38 11.35
C LEU A 515 -9.24 -15.06 12.29
N THR A 516 -9.14 -13.83 12.80
CA THR A 516 -8.12 -13.47 13.80
C THR A 516 -8.21 -14.30 15.09
N VAL A 517 -9.39 -14.85 15.41
CA VAL A 517 -9.60 -15.70 16.59
C VAL A 517 -8.81 -17.00 16.50
N PHE A 518 -8.46 -17.47 15.29
CA PHE A 518 -7.64 -18.66 15.10
C PHE A 518 -6.28 -18.50 15.76
N ALA A 519 -5.73 -17.28 15.81
CA ALA A 519 -4.45 -17.00 16.48
C ALA A 519 -4.47 -17.32 17.99
N LYS A 520 -5.64 -17.45 18.63
CA LYS A 520 -5.75 -17.91 20.02
C LYS A 520 -5.51 -19.42 20.18
N HIS A 521 -5.66 -20.19 19.11
CA HIS A 521 -5.53 -21.65 19.10
C HIS A 521 -4.38 -22.06 18.18
N PHE A 522 -3.21 -22.32 18.77
CA PHE A 522 -1.97 -22.55 18.03
C PHE A 522 -2.08 -23.62 16.93
N GLU A 523 -2.64 -24.79 17.23
CA GLU A 523 -2.80 -25.89 16.26
C GLU A 523 -3.60 -25.47 15.01
N LEU A 524 -4.68 -24.72 15.23
CA LEU A 524 -5.58 -24.32 14.16
C LEU A 524 -4.99 -23.18 13.33
N ALA A 525 -4.34 -22.21 13.99
CA ALA A 525 -3.55 -21.17 13.32
C ALA A 525 -2.41 -21.78 12.50
N TYR A 526 -1.64 -22.70 13.09
CA TYR A 526 -0.50 -23.34 12.45
C TYR A 526 -0.92 -24.19 11.24
N SER A 527 -1.99 -24.98 11.37
CA SER A 527 -2.56 -25.75 10.25
C SER A 527 -3.00 -24.83 9.10
N PHE A 528 -3.70 -23.74 9.43
CA PHE A 528 -4.19 -22.80 8.43
C PHE A 528 -3.06 -21.98 7.78
N MET A 529 -2.06 -21.56 8.55
CA MET A 529 -0.89 -20.82 8.07
C MET A 529 0.02 -21.64 7.16
N LYS A 530 0.04 -22.97 7.29
CA LYS A 530 0.74 -23.86 6.35
C LYS A 530 -0.05 -24.11 5.07
N SER A 531 -1.35 -23.83 5.07
CA SER A 531 -2.20 -24.01 3.90
C SER A 531 -2.06 -22.81 2.96
N PRO A 532 -1.88 -23.01 1.64
CA PRO A 532 -1.93 -21.92 0.67
C PRO A 532 -3.25 -21.13 0.71
N THR A 533 -4.32 -21.73 1.25
CA THR A 533 -5.64 -21.13 1.42
C THR A 533 -5.58 -19.77 2.13
N ILE A 534 -4.61 -19.54 3.01
CA ILE A 534 -4.43 -18.25 3.69
C ILE A 534 -4.25 -17.09 2.69
N LEU A 535 -3.53 -17.30 1.59
CA LEU A 535 -3.30 -16.29 0.55
C LEU A 535 -4.57 -16.02 -0.27
N TYR A 536 -5.42 -17.04 -0.42
CA TYR A 536 -6.65 -16.96 -1.20
C TYR A 536 -7.87 -16.58 -0.37
N ALA A 537 -7.80 -16.58 0.97
CA ALA A 537 -8.95 -16.31 1.83
C ALA A 537 -9.59 -14.95 1.52
N PHE A 538 -8.78 -13.90 1.42
CA PHE A 538 -9.27 -12.57 1.05
C PHE A 538 -9.74 -12.51 -0.41
N THR A 539 -9.01 -13.17 -1.31
CA THR A 539 -9.36 -13.29 -2.73
C THR A 539 -10.73 -13.93 -2.95
N PHE A 540 -11.05 -15.02 -2.24
CA PHE A 540 -12.35 -15.68 -2.33
C PHE A 540 -13.49 -14.80 -1.82
N VAL A 541 -13.23 -14.01 -0.77
CA VAL A 541 -14.19 -13.02 -0.27
C VAL A 541 -14.44 -11.94 -1.33
N LEU A 542 -13.40 -11.36 -1.92
CA LEU A 542 -13.52 -10.37 -2.99
C LEU A 542 -14.27 -10.92 -4.21
N LEU A 543 -13.93 -12.14 -4.64
CA LEU A 543 -14.62 -12.82 -5.72
C LEU A 543 -16.11 -13.01 -5.40
N GLY A 544 -16.44 -13.44 -4.17
CA GLY A 544 -17.82 -13.59 -3.72
C GLY A 544 -18.61 -12.27 -3.80
N VAL A 545 -18.01 -11.17 -3.33
CA VAL A 545 -18.63 -9.83 -3.41
C VAL A 545 -18.86 -9.42 -4.86
N LEU A 546 -17.85 -9.56 -5.72
CA LEU A 546 -17.96 -9.23 -7.15
C LEU A 546 -19.05 -10.04 -7.85
N LEU A 547 -19.16 -11.34 -7.56
CA LEU A 547 -20.23 -12.18 -8.10
C LEU A 547 -21.62 -11.71 -7.66
N VAL A 548 -21.77 -11.34 -6.38
CA VAL A 548 -23.02 -10.77 -5.87
C VAL A 548 -23.38 -9.49 -6.61
N ASP A 549 -22.44 -8.56 -6.78
CA ASP A 549 -22.74 -7.31 -7.49
C ASP A 549 -23.13 -7.55 -8.95
N ARG A 550 -22.47 -8.50 -9.63
CA ARG A 550 -22.82 -8.87 -11.01
C ARG A 550 -24.22 -9.48 -11.10
N LEU A 551 -24.63 -10.27 -10.11
CA LEU A 551 -26.00 -10.77 -10.00
C LEU A 551 -26.99 -9.62 -9.78
N LEU A 552 -26.68 -8.68 -8.88
CA LEU A 552 -27.50 -7.49 -8.63
C LEU A 552 -27.66 -6.64 -9.90
N ASP A 553 -26.61 -6.46 -10.68
CA ASP A 553 -26.64 -5.77 -11.97
C ASP A 553 -27.54 -6.49 -12.99
N HIS A 554 -27.46 -7.83 -13.04
CA HIS A 554 -28.32 -8.63 -13.92
C HIS A 554 -29.81 -8.47 -13.56
N PHE A 555 -30.17 -8.52 -12.28
CA PHE A 555 -31.54 -8.30 -11.82
C PHE A 555 -31.99 -6.83 -11.91
N ALA A 556 -31.06 -5.88 -11.89
CA ALA A 556 -31.36 -4.48 -12.13
C ALA A 556 -31.74 -4.21 -13.60
N GLY A 557 -31.05 -4.88 -14.54
CA GLY A 557 -31.23 -4.73 -15.99
C GLY A 557 -32.46 -5.44 -16.58
N GLN A 558 -33.12 -6.33 -15.85
CA GLN A 558 -34.40 -6.90 -16.29
C GLN A 558 -35.51 -5.84 -16.21
N PRO A 559 -36.19 -5.50 -17.32
CA PRO A 559 -37.31 -4.57 -17.30
C PRO A 559 -38.39 -5.14 -16.39
N SER A 560 -38.76 -4.38 -15.36
CA SER A 560 -39.86 -4.73 -14.47
C SER A 560 -41.10 -4.99 -15.31
N SER A 561 -41.56 -6.25 -15.37
CA SER A 561 -42.80 -6.65 -16.03
C SER A 561 -44.05 -6.17 -15.28
N LYS A 562 -43.96 -5.05 -14.55
CA LYS A 562 -45.07 -4.45 -13.84
C LYS A 562 -45.69 -3.33 -14.68
N ASN A 563 -46.73 -3.75 -15.38
CA ASN A 563 -47.90 -3.00 -15.85
C ASN A 563 -47.77 -2.15 -17.14
N PRO A 564 -48.08 -2.72 -18.32
CA PRO A 564 -48.30 -1.97 -19.58
C PRO A 564 -49.51 -1.00 -19.52
N ALA A 565 -50.35 -1.09 -18.48
CA ALA A 565 -51.64 -0.40 -18.44
C ALA A 565 -51.58 1.12 -18.17
N ARG A 566 -50.43 1.69 -17.77
CA ARG A 566 -50.33 3.13 -17.43
C ARG A 566 -49.80 4.01 -18.56
N ARG A 567 -49.38 3.44 -19.69
CA ARG A 567 -48.82 4.20 -20.84
C ARG A 567 -49.86 4.69 -21.86
N ARG A 568 -51.16 4.48 -21.61
CA ARG A 568 -52.23 4.80 -22.57
C ARG A 568 -53.09 6.04 -22.23
N LYS A 569 -52.71 6.85 -21.23
CA LYS A 569 -53.47 8.07 -20.82
C LYS A 569 -52.71 9.40 -20.95
N ALA A 570 -51.57 9.41 -21.64
CA ALA A 570 -50.94 10.65 -22.09
C ALA A 570 -50.56 10.47 -23.56
N ARG A 571 -51.57 10.57 -24.42
CA ARG A 571 -51.39 10.92 -25.82
C ARG A 571 -51.89 12.35 -25.98
#